data_AF-A0A329C2M0-F1
#
_entry.id   AF-A0A329C2M0-F1
#
_cell.length_a   1.000
_cell.length_b   1.000
_cell.length_c   1.000
_cell.angle_alpha   90.00
_cell.angle_beta   90.00
_cell.angle_gamma   90.00
#
_symmetry.space_group_name_H-M   'P 1'
#
loop_
_entity.id
_entity.type
_entity.pdbx_description
1 polymer ?
#
loop_
_entity_poly.entity_id
_entity_poly.type
_entity_poly.pdbx_seq_one_letter_code
_entity_poly.pdbx_strand_id
1 'polypeptide(L)'
;MSSRLPIATNLYYDNHFQRPGVKLLPNEFYTTHEDMVLVTVLGSCVAACIQDRTAGIGGMNHFMLPDDGADVAQAASDSMRYGAYAMEVLINELIKAGGRRERFEAKVFGGGAVLAGMTTMNIGDRNSEFVRRYLALEKIRIVAEDLQGSHPRKVAFMPRTGQVMVKKLRLQQEAGVAEREQALVRQGAEARAERLAAARKRVELFSTPAATRPKVELFSSTGAARPKVELFSSGGGGAAGTAGSAAGSAGAAKPRIELFGANSRPINSNNARTTEEA
;
A
#
# COMPACT_ATOMS: atom_id res chain seq x y z
N MET A 1 14.83 0.39 -27.14
CA MET A 1 15.25 -0.51 -26.04
C MET A 1 14.10 -1.47 -25.80
N SER A 2 14.33 -2.79 -25.85
CA SER A 2 13.25 -3.76 -25.57
C SER A 2 13.04 -3.84 -24.06
N SER A 3 11.98 -3.18 -23.55
CA SER A 3 11.60 -3.31 -22.15
C SER A 3 11.05 -4.71 -21.93
N ARG A 4 11.79 -5.54 -21.19
CA ARG A 4 11.33 -6.87 -20.78
C ARG A 4 10.04 -6.70 -19.96
N LEU A 5 8.95 -7.30 -20.41
CA LEU A 5 7.67 -7.26 -19.70
C LEU A 5 7.84 -7.84 -18.27
N PRO A 6 7.19 -7.25 -17.25
CA PRO A 6 7.34 -7.68 -15.85
C PRO A 6 6.51 -8.95 -15.55
N ILE A 7 6.87 -10.04 -16.21
CA ILE A 7 6.24 -11.36 -16.04
C ILE A 7 6.82 -12.03 -14.79
N ALA A 8 5.96 -12.48 -13.87
CA ALA A 8 6.37 -13.20 -12.66
C ALA A 8 7.10 -14.52 -13.01
N THR A 9 8.25 -14.76 -12.36
CA THR A 9 9.08 -15.95 -12.61
C THR A 9 9.11 -16.95 -11.45
N ASN A 10 8.49 -16.62 -10.32
CA ASN A 10 8.49 -17.42 -9.10
C ASN A 10 7.51 -18.61 -9.19
N LEU A 11 7.84 -19.57 -10.05
CA LEU A 11 7.14 -20.84 -10.24
C LEU A 11 7.45 -21.83 -9.11
N TYR A 12 6.43 -22.54 -8.63
CA TYR A 12 6.54 -23.55 -7.59
C TYR A 12 5.40 -24.59 -7.71
N TYR A 13 5.43 -25.65 -6.91
CA TYR A 13 4.31 -26.57 -6.76
C TYR A 13 3.55 -26.27 -5.45
N ASP A 14 2.25 -25.98 -5.53
CA ASP A 14 1.45 -25.64 -4.36
C ASP A 14 0.81 -26.89 -3.74
N ASN A 15 1.39 -27.37 -2.63
CA ASN A 15 0.92 -28.55 -1.91
C ASN A 15 -0.51 -28.41 -1.32
N HIS A 16 -1.05 -27.20 -1.19
CA HIS A 16 -2.42 -27.01 -0.69
C HIS A 16 -3.44 -27.14 -1.83
N PHE A 17 -3.11 -26.66 -3.03
CA PHE A 17 -3.96 -26.76 -4.21
C PHE A 17 -3.65 -27.95 -5.13
N GLN A 18 -2.61 -28.73 -4.79
CA GLN A 18 -2.11 -29.91 -5.51
C GLN A 18 -1.87 -29.67 -7.01
N ARG A 19 -1.31 -28.49 -7.34
CA ARG A 19 -1.08 -28.04 -8.72
C ARG A 19 0.11 -27.07 -8.82
N PRO A 20 0.66 -26.83 -10.02
CA PRO A 20 1.65 -25.78 -10.24
C PRO A 20 1.11 -24.41 -9.77
N GLY A 21 2.01 -23.51 -9.37
CA GLY A 21 1.64 -22.19 -8.92
C GLY A 21 2.69 -21.14 -9.23
N VAL A 22 2.26 -19.88 -9.27
CA VAL A 22 3.12 -18.71 -9.48
C VAL A 22 2.91 -17.75 -8.31
N LYS A 23 4.00 -17.27 -7.71
CA LYS A 23 3.91 -16.16 -6.75
C LYS A 23 4.20 -14.83 -7.45
N LEU A 24 3.21 -13.94 -7.48
CA LEU A 24 3.36 -12.59 -8.03
C LEU A 24 3.83 -11.65 -6.92
N LEU A 25 4.93 -10.94 -7.18
CA LEU A 25 5.44 -9.82 -6.39
C LEU A 25 4.79 -8.50 -6.86
N PRO A 26 4.94 -7.40 -6.10
CA PRO A 26 4.52 -6.09 -6.58
C PRO A 26 5.15 -5.76 -7.93
N ASN A 27 4.35 -5.15 -8.80
CA ASN A 27 4.69 -4.73 -10.15
C ASN A 27 4.85 -5.87 -11.18
N GLU A 28 4.55 -7.11 -10.80
CA GLU A 28 4.51 -8.26 -11.71
C GLU A 28 3.07 -8.57 -12.19
N PHE A 29 2.99 -9.26 -13.34
CA PHE A 29 1.78 -9.93 -13.79
C PHE A 29 2.09 -11.35 -14.29
N TYR A 30 1.05 -12.16 -14.47
CA TYR A 30 1.16 -13.47 -15.10
C TYR A 30 -0.13 -13.84 -15.82
N THR A 31 -0.02 -14.44 -17.00
CA THR A 31 -1.13 -14.95 -17.83
C THR A 31 -0.89 -16.41 -18.17
N THR A 32 -1.94 -17.23 -18.17
CA THR A 32 -1.83 -18.66 -18.40
C THR A 32 -3.12 -19.27 -18.94
N HIS A 33 -2.97 -20.43 -19.60
CA HIS A 33 -4.04 -21.34 -20.01
C HIS A 33 -3.96 -22.70 -19.28
N GLU A 34 -2.96 -22.87 -18.40
CA GLU A 34 -2.72 -24.09 -17.64
C GLU A 34 -3.58 -24.18 -16.37
N ASP A 35 -3.78 -25.39 -15.85
CA ASP A 35 -4.46 -25.61 -14.56
C ASP A 35 -3.52 -25.36 -13.37
N MET A 36 -3.26 -24.09 -13.11
CA MET A 36 -2.32 -23.63 -12.08
C MET A 36 -2.95 -22.58 -11.16
N VAL A 37 -2.27 -22.25 -10.05
CA VAL A 37 -2.71 -21.23 -9.08
C VAL A 37 -1.81 -19.99 -9.10
N LEU A 38 -2.42 -18.82 -9.30
CA LEU A 38 -1.76 -17.53 -9.22
C LEU A 38 -1.94 -16.97 -7.80
N VAL A 39 -0.84 -16.76 -7.08
CA VAL A 39 -0.84 -16.42 -5.66
C VAL A 39 -0.14 -15.11 -5.40
N THR A 40 -0.74 -14.26 -4.57
CA THR A 40 -0.08 -13.05 -4.08
C THR A 40 -0.55 -12.64 -2.69
N VAL A 41 0.14 -11.68 -2.08
CA VAL A 41 -0.19 -11.11 -0.76
C VAL A 41 -0.30 -9.60 -0.91
N LEU A 42 -1.44 -9.05 -0.50
CA LEU A 42 -1.82 -7.67 -0.73
C LEU A 42 -1.95 -6.92 0.59
N GLY A 43 -1.28 -5.76 0.65
CA GLY A 43 -1.56 -4.70 1.61
C GLY A 43 -2.38 -3.60 0.93
N SER A 44 -1.81 -2.40 0.82
CA SER A 44 -2.38 -1.28 0.06
C SER A 44 -2.41 -1.53 -1.45
N CYS A 45 -1.55 -2.41 -1.98
CA CYS A 45 -1.56 -2.85 -3.38
C CYS A 45 -2.90 -3.48 -3.79
N VAL A 46 -3.19 -3.49 -5.08
CA VAL A 46 -4.38 -4.15 -5.66
C VAL A 46 -3.95 -5.19 -6.69
N ALA A 47 -4.69 -6.29 -6.75
CA ALA A 47 -4.58 -7.30 -7.81
C ALA A 47 -5.90 -7.38 -8.57
N ALA A 48 -5.82 -7.30 -9.90
CA ALA A 48 -6.90 -7.65 -10.80
C ALA A 48 -6.67 -9.08 -11.33
N CYS A 49 -7.63 -9.96 -11.10
CA CYS A 49 -7.72 -11.28 -11.71
C CYS A 49 -8.68 -11.17 -12.89
N ILE A 50 -8.22 -11.38 -14.13
CA ILE A 50 -9.05 -11.29 -15.34
C ILE A 50 -9.06 -12.65 -16.05
N GLN A 51 -10.20 -13.06 -16.58
CA GLN A 51 -10.39 -14.36 -17.23
C GLN A 51 -11.37 -14.32 -18.41
N ASP A 52 -11.12 -15.15 -19.43
CA ASP A 52 -12.12 -15.60 -20.41
C ASP A 52 -12.43 -17.07 -20.11
N ARG A 53 -13.61 -17.33 -19.51
CA ARG A 53 -14.05 -18.70 -19.17
C ARG A 53 -14.23 -19.60 -20.39
N THR A 54 -14.52 -19.03 -21.56
CA THR A 54 -14.75 -19.81 -22.78
C THR A 54 -13.44 -20.23 -23.43
N ALA A 55 -12.42 -19.35 -23.40
CA ALA A 55 -11.09 -19.68 -23.87
C ALA A 55 -10.28 -20.53 -22.87
N GLY A 56 -10.67 -20.54 -21.58
CA GLY A 56 -9.93 -21.22 -20.52
C GLY A 56 -8.67 -20.47 -20.08
N ILE A 57 -8.58 -19.17 -20.40
CA ILE A 57 -7.40 -18.33 -20.19
C ILE A 57 -7.69 -17.33 -19.08
N GLY A 58 -6.72 -17.08 -18.23
CA GLY A 58 -6.77 -15.95 -17.31
C GLY A 58 -5.42 -15.55 -16.77
N GLY A 59 -5.41 -14.48 -16.00
CA GLY A 59 -4.20 -13.89 -15.48
C GLY A 59 -4.47 -12.98 -14.30
N MET A 60 -3.40 -12.65 -13.59
CA MET A 60 -3.42 -11.77 -12.44
C MET A 60 -2.29 -10.75 -12.58
N ASN A 61 -2.53 -9.52 -12.14
CA ASN A 61 -1.46 -8.57 -11.85
C ASN A 61 -1.39 -8.28 -10.35
N HIS A 62 -0.30 -7.66 -9.92
CA HIS A 62 -0.18 -7.04 -8.60
C HIS A 62 0.42 -5.65 -8.82
N PHE A 63 -0.39 -4.61 -8.74
CA PHE A 63 0.09 -3.23 -8.90
C PHE A 63 -0.03 -2.43 -7.61
N MET A 64 0.85 -1.46 -7.45
CA MET A 64 0.79 -0.42 -6.43
C MET A 64 0.97 0.92 -7.15
N LEU A 65 0.13 1.91 -6.85
CA LEU A 65 0.39 3.27 -7.30
C LEU A 65 1.51 3.89 -6.42
N PRO A 66 2.45 4.68 -6.99
CA PRO A 66 3.44 5.41 -6.22
C PRO A 66 2.78 6.32 -5.17
N ASP A 67 3.52 6.62 -4.10
CA ASP A 67 3.09 7.59 -3.09
C ASP A 67 3.40 9.02 -3.57
N ASP A 68 2.45 9.92 -3.35
CA ASP A 68 2.42 11.24 -4.01
C ASP A 68 3.22 12.28 -3.20
N GLY A 69 4.53 12.31 -3.43
CA GLY A 69 5.42 13.30 -2.82
C GLY A 69 5.21 14.72 -3.37
N ALA A 70 4.81 15.64 -2.49
CA ALA A 70 4.83 17.11 -2.62
C ALA A 70 3.99 17.80 -3.73
N ASP A 71 3.76 17.21 -4.91
CA ASP A 71 2.93 17.80 -5.96
C ASP A 71 1.80 16.86 -6.40
N VAL A 72 0.59 17.14 -5.89
CA VAL A 72 -0.60 16.29 -6.00
C VAL A 72 -1.07 16.13 -7.45
N ALA A 73 -0.92 17.15 -8.29
CA ALA A 73 -1.43 17.10 -9.67
C ALA A 73 -0.55 16.22 -10.56
N GLN A 74 0.77 16.38 -10.48
CA GLN A 74 1.72 15.57 -11.23
C GLN A 74 1.76 14.13 -10.72
N ALA A 75 1.74 13.92 -9.41
CA ALA A 75 1.82 12.59 -8.83
C ALA A 75 0.54 11.75 -9.04
N ALA A 76 -0.64 12.38 -9.09
CA ALA A 76 -1.88 11.70 -9.51
C ALA A 76 -1.80 11.22 -10.97
N SER A 77 -1.24 12.04 -11.87
CA SER A 77 -0.98 11.66 -13.27
C SER A 77 -0.02 10.47 -13.36
N ASP A 78 1.11 10.53 -12.65
CA ASP A 78 2.13 9.48 -12.65
C ASP A 78 1.60 8.16 -12.07
N SER A 79 0.81 8.26 -11.00
CA SER A 79 0.04 7.14 -10.45
C SER A 79 -0.90 6.53 -11.51
N MET A 80 -1.77 7.33 -12.13
CA MET A 80 -2.69 6.83 -13.14
C MET A 80 -1.97 6.16 -14.32
N ARG A 81 -0.84 6.71 -14.78
CA ARG A 81 0.00 6.08 -15.82
C ARG A 81 0.53 4.71 -15.39
N TYR A 82 0.98 4.58 -14.15
CA TYR A 82 1.52 3.32 -13.64
C TYR A 82 0.46 2.21 -13.55
N GLY A 83 -0.68 2.51 -12.91
CA GLY A 83 -1.80 1.59 -12.81
C GLY A 83 -2.37 1.21 -14.18
N ALA A 84 -2.47 2.18 -15.10
CA ALA A 84 -2.97 1.95 -16.45
C ALA A 84 -2.07 0.98 -17.23
N TYR A 85 -0.75 1.18 -17.17
CA TYR A 85 0.22 0.27 -17.78
C TYR A 85 0.10 -1.16 -17.24
N ALA A 86 0.01 -1.35 -15.92
CA ALA A 86 -0.11 -2.66 -15.30
C ALA A 86 -1.42 -3.41 -15.66
N MET A 87 -2.50 -2.67 -15.91
CA MET A 87 -3.77 -3.25 -16.38
C MET A 87 -3.76 -3.51 -17.89
N GLU A 88 -3.24 -2.57 -18.68
CA GLU A 88 -3.15 -2.68 -20.14
C GLU A 88 -2.28 -3.86 -20.57
N VAL A 89 -1.11 -4.04 -19.95
CA VAL A 89 -0.23 -5.19 -20.21
C VAL A 89 -0.95 -6.50 -19.93
N LEU A 90 -1.63 -6.63 -18.78
CA LEU A 90 -2.40 -7.84 -18.46
C LEU A 90 -3.49 -8.12 -19.50
N ILE A 91 -4.30 -7.11 -19.86
CA ILE A 91 -5.38 -7.25 -20.84
C ILE A 91 -4.83 -7.63 -22.23
N ASN A 92 -3.75 -6.98 -22.67
CA ASN A 92 -3.14 -7.24 -23.97
C ASN A 92 -2.50 -8.63 -24.05
N GLU A 93 -1.82 -9.12 -23.00
CA GLU A 93 -1.29 -10.49 -22.97
C GLU A 93 -2.41 -11.55 -22.92
N LEU A 94 -3.53 -11.27 -22.25
CA LEU A 94 -4.71 -12.15 -22.30
C LEU A 94 -5.33 -12.22 -23.70
N ILE A 95 -5.36 -11.11 -24.43
CA ILE A 95 -5.83 -11.07 -25.83
C ILE A 95 -4.85 -11.83 -26.74
N LYS A 96 -3.54 -11.64 -26.59
CA LYS A 96 -2.52 -12.38 -27.35
C LYS A 96 -2.56 -13.88 -27.11
N ALA A 97 -2.89 -14.31 -25.88
CA ALA A 97 -3.10 -15.71 -25.56
C ALA A 97 -4.36 -16.33 -26.21
N GLY A 98 -5.28 -15.51 -26.75
CA GLY A 98 -6.51 -15.94 -27.43
C GLY A 98 -7.82 -15.55 -26.72
N GLY A 99 -7.75 -14.81 -25.62
CA GLY A 99 -8.93 -14.34 -24.89
C GLY A 99 -9.66 -13.18 -25.60
N ARG A 100 -10.99 -13.12 -25.49
CA ARG A 100 -11.79 -12.03 -26.10
C ARG A 100 -12.21 -10.99 -25.06
N ARG A 101 -11.88 -9.71 -25.30
CA ARG A 101 -12.16 -8.58 -24.38
C ARG A 101 -13.63 -8.51 -23.94
N GLU A 102 -14.56 -8.76 -24.88
CA GLU A 102 -16.02 -8.82 -24.65
C GLU A 102 -16.47 -9.90 -23.66
N ARG A 103 -15.63 -10.91 -23.40
CA ARG A 103 -15.88 -12.06 -22.51
C ARG A 103 -15.13 -11.97 -21.19
N PHE A 104 -14.30 -10.93 -21.01
CA PHE A 104 -13.50 -10.78 -19.82
C PHE A 104 -14.37 -10.49 -18.59
N GLU A 105 -14.17 -11.31 -17.57
CA GLU A 105 -14.68 -11.07 -16.23
C GLU A 105 -13.52 -10.75 -15.30
N ALA A 106 -13.68 -9.71 -14.47
CA ALA A 106 -12.67 -9.29 -13.51
C ALA A 106 -13.08 -9.62 -12.08
N LYS A 107 -12.09 -9.96 -11.24
CA LYS A 107 -12.21 -10.05 -9.79
C LYS A 107 -11.08 -9.27 -9.15
N VAL A 108 -11.38 -8.36 -8.23
CA VAL A 108 -10.39 -7.40 -7.71
C VAL A 108 -10.24 -7.49 -6.19
N PHE A 109 -8.98 -7.45 -5.74
CA PHE A 109 -8.62 -7.68 -4.35
C PHE A 109 -7.49 -6.73 -3.93
N GLY A 110 -7.38 -6.42 -2.63
CA GLY A 110 -6.32 -5.56 -2.08
C GLY A 110 -6.81 -4.19 -1.58
N GLY A 111 -5.95 -3.17 -1.59
CA GLY A 111 -6.29 -1.83 -1.13
C GLY A 111 -6.42 -1.68 0.39
N GLY A 112 -5.87 -2.61 1.17
CA GLY A 112 -5.98 -2.60 2.63
C GLY A 112 -5.05 -1.60 3.33
N ALA A 113 -5.55 -0.96 4.40
CA ALA A 113 -4.76 -0.08 5.26
C ALA A 113 -4.08 -0.92 6.36
N VAL A 114 -2.79 -1.23 6.15
CA VAL A 114 -2.06 -2.23 6.96
C VAL A 114 -1.23 -1.61 8.10
N LEU A 115 -0.78 -0.35 7.96
CA LEU A 115 -0.11 0.40 9.03
C LEU A 115 -1.02 1.53 9.53
N ALA A 116 -1.27 1.56 10.84
CA ALA A 116 -1.84 2.70 11.51
C ALA A 116 -0.74 3.73 11.82
N GLY A 117 -0.89 4.97 11.36
CA GLY A 117 0.02 6.08 11.71
C GLY A 117 0.89 6.64 10.57
N MET A 118 0.82 6.10 9.36
CA MET A 118 1.42 6.71 8.16
C MET A 118 0.33 7.14 7.15
N THR A 119 0.71 8.02 6.22
CA THR A 119 -0.08 8.51 5.06
C THR A 119 -0.60 7.39 4.13
N THR A 120 -0.17 6.14 4.36
CA THR A 120 -0.61 4.91 3.71
C THR A 120 -2.12 4.65 3.72
N MET A 121 -2.92 5.34 4.55
CA MET A 121 -4.39 5.29 4.47
C MET A 121 -4.89 5.65 3.06
N ASN A 122 -4.31 6.67 2.41
CA ASN A 122 -4.79 7.15 1.11
C ASN A 122 -4.43 6.21 -0.06
N ILE A 123 -3.33 5.46 0.04
CA ILE A 123 -2.83 4.63 -1.07
C ILE A 123 -3.80 3.47 -1.38
N GLY A 124 -4.30 2.79 -0.34
CA GLY A 124 -5.22 1.66 -0.50
C GLY A 124 -6.54 2.06 -1.15
N ASP A 125 -7.07 3.22 -0.78
CA ASP A 125 -8.30 3.79 -1.35
C ASP A 125 -8.09 4.27 -2.79
N ARG A 126 -6.98 4.99 -3.08
CA ARG A 126 -6.60 5.40 -4.44
C ARG A 126 -6.46 4.21 -5.39
N ASN A 127 -5.79 3.14 -4.97
CA ASN A 127 -5.65 1.90 -5.75
C ASN A 127 -7.01 1.23 -6.02
N SER A 128 -7.89 1.22 -5.01
CA SER A 128 -9.24 0.62 -5.08
C SER A 128 -10.19 1.42 -5.97
N GLU A 129 -10.10 2.75 -5.95
CA GLU A 129 -10.87 3.61 -6.85
C GLU A 129 -10.35 3.53 -8.28
N PHE A 130 -9.03 3.54 -8.46
CA PHE A 130 -8.37 3.40 -9.76
C PHE A 130 -8.82 2.12 -10.48
N VAL A 131 -8.74 0.95 -9.83
CA VAL A 131 -9.09 -0.32 -10.50
C VAL A 131 -10.55 -0.37 -10.94
N ARG A 132 -11.46 0.18 -10.11
CA ARG A 132 -12.89 0.25 -10.43
C ARG A 132 -13.14 1.16 -11.62
N ARG A 133 -12.57 2.37 -11.64
CA ARG A 133 -12.69 3.32 -12.77
C ARG A 133 -12.11 2.74 -14.06
N TYR A 134 -10.91 2.15 -14.00
CA TYR A 134 -10.25 1.56 -15.16
C TYR A 134 -11.08 0.42 -15.78
N LEU A 135 -11.54 -0.54 -14.96
CA LEU A 135 -12.37 -1.64 -15.45
C LEU A 135 -13.73 -1.18 -16.01
N ALA A 136 -14.34 -0.13 -15.44
CA ALA A 136 -15.57 0.46 -15.98
C ALA A 136 -15.35 1.12 -17.36
N LEU A 137 -14.27 1.89 -17.53
CA LEU A 137 -13.89 2.48 -18.82
C LEU A 137 -13.64 1.40 -19.87
N GLU A 138 -12.98 0.30 -19.47
CA GLU A 138 -12.70 -0.86 -20.31
C GLU A 138 -13.92 -1.78 -20.55
N LYS A 139 -15.07 -1.48 -19.94
CA LYS A 139 -16.32 -2.27 -20.01
C LYS A 139 -16.16 -3.73 -19.53
N ILE A 140 -15.15 -4.00 -18.71
CA ILE A 140 -14.90 -5.32 -18.10
C ILE A 140 -15.69 -5.40 -16.80
N ARG A 141 -16.67 -6.32 -16.72
CA ARG A 141 -17.51 -6.46 -15.52
C ARG A 141 -16.70 -7.03 -14.34
N ILE A 142 -16.76 -6.34 -13.21
CA ILE A 142 -16.32 -6.88 -11.91
C ILE A 142 -17.39 -7.85 -11.42
N VAL A 143 -17.05 -9.14 -11.29
CA VAL A 143 -17.98 -10.18 -10.81
C VAL A 143 -17.80 -10.50 -9.32
N ALA A 144 -16.67 -10.10 -8.73
CA ALA A 144 -16.44 -10.13 -7.28
C ALA A 144 -15.35 -9.13 -6.88
N GLU A 145 -15.49 -8.50 -5.71
CA GLU A 145 -14.44 -7.68 -5.12
C GLU A 145 -14.36 -7.85 -3.59
N ASP A 146 -13.14 -7.89 -3.05
CA ASP A 146 -12.86 -7.65 -1.63
C ASP A 146 -11.74 -6.61 -1.60
N LEU A 147 -12.12 -5.33 -1.57
CA LEU A 147 -11.23 -4.16 -1.53
C LEU A 147 -11.32 -3.46 -0.16
N GLN A 148 -10.30 -2.66 0.17
CA GLN A 148 -10.26 -1.78 1.36
C GLN A 148 -10.30 -2.54 2.72
N GLY A 149 -10.28 -1.78 3.83
CA GLY A 149 -10.29 -2.33 5.19
C GLY A 149 -8.91 -2.64 5.79
N SER A 150 -8.88 -3.03 7.06
CA SER A 150 -7.68 -2.97 7.94
C SER A 150 -6.74 -4.19 7.92
N HIS A 151 -6.96 -5.16 7.04
CA HIS A 151 -6.22 -6.44 7.07
C HIS A 151 -5.56 -6.75 5.72
N PRO A 152 -4.26 -7.12 5.71
CA PRO A 152 -3.61 -7.66 4.52
C PRO A 152 -4.18 -9.03 4.18
N ARG A 153 -4.10 -9.45 2.91
CA ARG A 153 -4.83 -10.62 2.40
C ARG A 153 -3.95 -11.45 1.47
N LYS A 154 -3.90 -12.77 1.69
CA LYS A 154 -3.39 -13.71 0.69
C LYS A 154 -4.53 -14.01 -0.29
N VAL A 155 -4.26 -13.83 -1.58
CA VAL A 155 -5.17 -14.16 -2.68
C VAL A 155 -4.58 -15.33 -3.44
N ALA A 156 -5.42 -16.33 -3.75
CA ALA A 156 -5.09 -17.45 -4.61
C ALA A 156 -6.18 -17.56 -5.69
N PHE A 157 -5.80 -17.37 -6.95
CA PHE A 157 -6.69 -17.39 -8.11
C PHE A 157 -6.37 -18.60 -8.99
N MET A 158 -7.40 -19.31 -9.43
CA MET A 158 -7.32 -20.42 -10.37
C MET A 158 -7.96 -19.99 -11.71
N PRO A 159 -7.16 -19.53 -12.70
CA PRO A 159 -7.67 -18.98 -13.95
C PRO A 159 -8.69 -19.87 -14.68
N ARG A 160 -8.38 -21.18 -14.75
CA ARG A 160 -9.16 -22.18 -15.48
C ARG A 160 -10.59 -22.37 -14.96
N THR A 161 -10.81 -22.31 -13.65
CA THR A 161 -12.15 -22.40 -13.03
C THR A 161 -12.74 -21.01 -12.72
N GLY A 162 -11.90 -19.98 -12.72
CA GLY A 162 -12.21 -18.66 -12.21
C GLY A 162 -12.33 -18.55 -10.70
N GLN A 163 -12.07 -19.61 -9.93
CA GLN A 163 -12.21 -19.56 -8.48
C GLN A 163 -11.11 -18.69 -7.86
N VAL A 164 -11.50 -17.84 -6.91
CA VAL A 164 -10.55 -17.07 -6.08
C VAL A 164 -10.81 -17.39 -4.63
N MET A 165 -9.75 -17.62 -3.88
CA MET A 165 -9.80 -17.83 -2.44
C MET A 165 -9.01 -16.73 -1.75
N VAL A 166 -9.63 -16.08 -0.76
CA VAL A 166 -9.04 -14.95 -0.02
C VAL A 166 -8.90 -15.35 1.45
N LYS A 167 -7.68 -15.21 1.99
CA LYS A 167 -7.39 -15.37 3.41
C LYS A 167 -6.92 -14.04 3.98
N LYS A 168 -7.77 -13.40 4.79
CA LYS A 168 -7.39 -12.21 5.58
C LYS A 168 -6.36 -12.65 6.62
N LEU A 169 -5.20 -12.00 6.61
CA LEU A 169 -4.08 -12.28 7.49
C LEU A 169 -4.25 -11.43 8.75
N ARG A 170 -4.01 -12.03 9.92
CA ARG A 170 -4.00 -11.27 11.17
C ARG A 170 -2.71 -10.47 11.22
N LEU A 171 -2.84 -9.16 11.42
CA LEU A 171 -1.72 -8.34 11.87
C LEU A 171 -1.41 -8.76 13.30
N GLN A 172 -0.27 -9.42 13.51
CA GLN A 172 0.35 -9.48 14.83
C GLN A 172 0.95 -8.11 15.13
N GLN A 173 0.09 -7.15 15.46
CA GLN A 173 0.50 -6.08 16.34
C GLN A 173 0.75 -6.72 17.70
N GLU A 174 2.02 -6.94 18.06
CA GLU A 174 2.37 -6.99 19.47
C GLU A 174 2.00 -5.64 20.07
N ALA A 175 0.86 -5.60 20.77
CA ALA A 175 0.44 -4.44 21.54
C ALA A 175 1.59 -4.07 22.50
N GLY A 176 2.08 -2.84 22.35
CA GLY A 176 3.21 -2.34 23.13
C GLY A 176 4.58 -2.36 22.44
N VAL A 177 4.77 -2.83 21.19
CA VAL A 177 6.08 -2.62 20.51
C VAL A 177 6.37 -1.12 20.33
N ALA A 178 5.42 -0.35 19.79
CA ALA A 178 5.56 1.10 19.67
C ALA A 178 5.72 1.81 21.04
N GLU A 179 5.08 1.31 22.09
CA GLU A 179 5.21 1.86 23.45
C GLU A 179 6.58 1.53 24.07
N ARG A 180 7.09 0.31 23.86
CA ARG A 180 8.45 -0.11 24.25
C ARG A 180 9.50 0.70 23.49
N GLU A 181 9.34 0.91 22.18
CA GLU A 181 10.21 1.76 21.37
C GLU A 181 10.19 3.20 21.87
N GLN A 182 9.03 3.79 22.12
CA GLN A 182 8.92 5.14 22.69
C GLN A 182 9.52 5.24 24.10
N ALA A 183 9.32 4.24 24.95
CA ALA A 183 9.91 4.17 26.29
C ALA A 183 11.45 4.08 26.22
N LEU A 184 11.99 3.24 25.35
CA LEU A 184 13.44 3.12 25.11
C LEU A 184 14.05 4.40 24.54
N VAL A 185 13.35 5.09 23.63
CA VAL A 185 13.78 6.39 23.10
C VAL A 185 13.78 7.47 24.19
N ARG A 186 12.77 7.52 25.06
CA ARG A 186 12.74 8.44 26.21
C ARG A 186 13.87 8.14 27.19
N GLN A 187 14.02 6.89 27.63
CA GLN A 187 15.10 6.46 28.52
C GLN A 187 16.49 6.75 27.93
N GLY A 188 16.69 6.53 26.62
CA GLY A 188 17.93 6.85 25.93
C GLY A 188 18.22 8.36 25.86
N ALA A 189 17.18 9.19 25.67
CA ALA A 189 17.31 10.65 25.70
C ALA A 189 17.61 11.17 27.11
N GLU A 190 16.92 10.65 28.13
CA GLU A 190 17.10 10.97 29.55
C GLU A 190 18.52 10.58 30.02
N ALA A 191 18.96 9.34 29.78
CA ALA A 191 20.30 8.88 30.12
C ALA A 191 21.40 9.67 29.38
N ARG A 192 21.15 10.10 28.14
CA ARG A 192 22.08 10.97 27.39
C ARG A 192 22.12 12.38 27.96
N ALA A 193 20.99 12.94 28.37
CA ALA A 193 20.91 14.25 29.03
C ALA A 193 21.59 14.23 30.41
N GLU A 194 21.37 13.18 31.21
CA GLU A 194 22.01 12.99 32.50
C GLU A 194 23.53 12.83 32.36
N ARG A 195 24.00 12.03 31.40
CA ARG A 195 25.43 11.89 31.10
C ARG A 195 26.08 13.22 30.68
N LEU A 196 25.36 14.06 29.92
CA LEU A 196 25.78 15.42 29.58
C LEU A 196 25.80 16.37 30.79
N ALA A 197 24.82 16.25 31.70
CA ALA A 197 24.77 17.04 32.93
C ALA A 197 25.88 16.64 33.92
N ALA A 198 26.15 15.34 34.07
CA ALA A 198 27.25 14.82 34.87
C ALA A 198 28.62 15.19 34.30
N ALA A 199 28.78 15.17 32.96
CA ALA A 199 29.97 15.69 32.30
C ALA A 199 30.16 17.19 32.57
N ARG A 200 29.10 18.01 32.43
CA ARG A 200 29.14 19.44 32.77
C ARG A 200 29.52 19.70 34.24
N LYS A 201 29.06 18.89 35.19
CA LYS A 201 29.45 18.98 36.61
C LYS A 201 30.92 18.61 36.89
N ARG A 202 31.58 17.85 36.00
CA ARG A 202 33.01 17.50 36.09
C ARG A 202 33.95 18.46 35.37
N VAL A 203 33.42 19.42 34.60
CA VAL A 203 34.25 20.47 33.98
C VAL A 203 34.44 21.59 35.00
N GLU A 204 35.54 21.51 35.75
CA GLU A 204 36.06 22.71 36.42
C GLU A 204 36.56 23.68 35.33
N LEU A 205 35.83 24.77 35.11
CA LEU A 205 36.37 25.89 34.36
C LEU A 205 37.48 26.52 35.21
N PHE A 206 38.72 26.42 34.75
CA PHE A 206 39.83 27.18 35.31
C PHE A 206 39.49 28.68 35.24
N SER A 207 39.07 29.27 36.36
CA SER A 207 38.96 30.71 36.50
C SER A 207 40.37 31.29 36.60
N THR A 208 40.90 31.81 35.50
CA THR A 208 42.11 32.62 35.54
C THR A 208 41.85 33.82 36.46
N PRO A 209 42.70 34.11 37.46
CA PRO A 209 42.58 35.33 38.24
C PRO A 209 42.64 36.55 37.32
N ALA A 210 41.96 37.63 37.69
CA ALA A 210 41.87 38.83 36.88
C ALA A 210 43.25 39.46 36.60
N ALA A 211 43.82 39.15 35.44
CA ALA A 211 45.00 39.83 34.93
C ALA A 211 44.62 41.27 34.56
N THR A 212 45.34 42.23 35.13
CA THR A 212 45.20 43.66 34.86
C THR A 212 45.33 43.94 33.36
N ARG A 213 44.32 44.60 32.77
CA ARG A 213 44.37 45.01 31.36
C ARG A 213 45.54 45.97 31.13
N PRO A 214 46.49 45.68 30.22
CA PRO A 214 47.42 46.70 29.75
C PRO A 214 46.62 47.76 28.97
N LYS A 215 46.89 49.02 29.28
CA LYS A 215 46.22 50.17 28.66
C LYS A 215 46.87 50.43 27.30
N VAL A 216 46.23 49.98 26.22
CA VAL A 216 46.66 50.31 24.85
C VAL A 216 46.03 51.65 24.48
N GLU A 217 46.88 52.63 24.15
CA GLU A 217 46.44 53.97 23.78
C GLU A 217 45.82 54.01 22.37
N LEU A 218 44.81 54.87 22.23
CA LEU A 218 44.02 55.00 21.02
C LEU A 218 44.70 55.96 20.04
N PHE A 219 45.50 55.43 19.10
CA PHE A 219 45.94 56.21 17.93
C PHE A 219 44.97 56.02 16.76
N SER A 220 44.64 57.14 16.12
CA SER A 220 43.59 57.26 15.11
C SER A 220 44.04 56.87 13.70
N SER A 221 43.27 56.04 13.00
CA SER A 221 43.09 56.17 11.54
C SER A 221 41.87 55.41 11.00
N THR A 222 40.96 56.17 10.39
CA THR A 222 40.16 55.86 9.17
C THR A 222 39.86 54.40 8.77
N GLY A 223 38.57 54.09 8.54
CA GLY A 223 38.20 53.34 7.33
C GLY A 223 37.00 52.35 7.41
N ALA A 224 36.10 52.51 6.44
CA ALA A 224 35.26 51.48 5.81
C ALA A 224 34.10 50.78 6.57
N ALA A 225 32.89 51.25 6.23
CA ALA A 225 31.74 50.47 5.74
C ALA A 225 31.13 49.31 6.58
N ARG A 226 29.85 49.51 6.96
CA ARG A 226 28.90 48.45 7.31
C ARG A 226 28.09 48.04 6.06
N PRO A 227 27.86 46.74 5.77
CA PRO A 227 26.75 46.33 4.93
C PRO A 227 25.43 46.33 5.71
N LYS A 228 24.37 46.81 5.05
CA LYS A 228 22.99 46.89 5.55
C LYS A 228 22.16 45.90 4.73
N VAL A 229 21.41 45.00 5.37
CA VAL A 229 20.44 44.12 4.68
C VAL A 229 19.05 44.66 4.98
N GLU A 230 18.30 44.98 3.93
CA GLU A 230 16.97 45.57 4.04
C GLU A 230 15.87 44.53 3.87
N LEU A 231 14.80 44.69 4.64
CA LEU A 231 13.59 43.88 4.60
C LEU A 231 12.55 44.66 3.79
N PHE A 232 12.05 44.10 2.68
CA PHE A 232 10.99 44.72 1.87
C PHE A 232 9.69 43.93 1.91
N SER A 233 8.57 44.67 1.92
CA SER A 233 7.20 44.18 1.98
C SER A 233 6.38 44.71 0.78
N SER A 234 5.08 44.35 0.73
CA SER A 234 4.09 44.61 -0.35
C SER A 234 4.34 43.80 -1.64
N GLY A 235 3.36 43.33 -2.42
CA GLY A 235 1.91 43.57 -2.53
C GLY A 235 1.58 43.59 -4.04
N GLY A 236 0.41 43.25 -4.60
CA GLY A 236 -0.87 42.70 -4.12
C GLY A 236 -1.84 42.53 -5.34
N GLY A 237 -3.00 41.89 -5.15
CA GLY A 237 -4.08 41.76 -6.18
C GLY A 237 -3.86 40.66 -7.25
N GLY A 238 -4.89 40.05 -7.87
CA GLY A 238 -6.35 40.11 -7.63
C GLY A 238 -7.16 39.34 -8.70
N ALA A 239 -8.43 38.97 -8.39
CA ALA A 239 -9.46 38.37 -9.28
C ALA A 239 -9.18 36.97 -9.90
N ALA A 240 -10.14 36.19 -10.42
CA ALA A 240 -11.54 35.88 -10.09
C ALA A 240 -12.00 34.68 -10.97
N GLY A 241 -12.91 33.78 -10.55
CA GLY A 241 -13.46 32.75 -11.46
C GLY A 241 -14.30 31.61 -10.84
N THR A 242 -15.51 31.39 -11.36
CA THR A 242 -16.49 30.33 -11.01
C THR A 242 -16.74 29.37 -12.18
N ALA A 243 -17.16 28.10 -12.06
CA ALA A 243 -17.55 27.26 -10.90
C ALA A 243 -16.88 25.85 -11.07
N GLY A 244 -17.36 24.66 -10.66
CA GLY A 244 -18.57 24.12 -10.02
C GLY A 244 -18.70 22.62 -10.39
N SER A 245 -19.06 21.73 -9.44
CA SER A 245 -19.47 20.34 -9.73
C SER A 245 -20.02 19.65 -8.48
N ALA A 246 -21.22 19.07 -8.57
CA ALA A 246 -21.75 18.15 -7.58
C ALA A 246 -22.72 17.15 -8.24
N ALA A 247 -22.41 15.86 -8.17
CA ALA A 247 -23.33 14.78 -8.50
C ALA A 247 -22.95 13.54 -7.69
N GLY A 248 -23.80 13.16 -6.72
CA GLY A 248 -23.71 11.87 -6.04
C GLY A 248 -24.57 10.83 -6.74
N SER A 249 -24.20 9.55 -6.60
CA SER A 249 -25.07 8.42 -6.98
C SER A 249 -25.17 7.42 -5.82
N ALA A 250 -26.37 6.85 -5.67
CA ALA A 250 -26.72 5.98 -4.56
C ALA A 250 -26.41 4.49 -4.84
N GLY A 251 -26.40 3.68 -3.79
CA GLY A 251 -25.85 2.32 -3.82
C GLY A 251 -26.72 1.24 -4.46
N ALA A 252 -26.07 0.11 -4.75
CA ALA A 252 -26.70 -1.17 -5.09
C ALA A 252 -25.97 -2.32 -4.33
N ALA A 253 -26.65 -3.46 -4.17
CA ALA A 253 -26.30 -4.48 -3.17
C ALA A 253 -25.09 -5.39 -3.52
N LYS A 254 -24.46 -5.96 -2.49
CA LYS A 254 -23.22 -6.75 -2.57
C LYS A 254 -23.42 -8.22 -3.02
N PRO A 255 -22.56 -8.75 -3.91
CA PRO A 255 -22.44 -10.19 -4.15
C PRO A 255 -21.54 -10.91 -3.13
N ARG A 256 -21.59 -12.25 -3.14
CA ARG A 256 -21.08 -13.16 -2.09
C ARG A 256 -19.58 -13.47 -2.24
N ILE A 257 -18.81 -13.18 -1.18
CA ILE A 257 -17.39 -13.58 -1.02
C ILE A 257 -17.36 -14.77 -0.06
N GLU A 258 -16.76 -15.90 -0.46
CA GLU A 258 -16.61 -17.05 0.45
C GLU A 258 -15.27 -17.00 1.18
N LEU A 259 -15.36 -16.84 2.50
CA LEU A 259 -14.22 -16.76 3.41
C LEU A 259 -13.70 -18.16 3.76
N PHE A 260 -12.38 -18.32 3.76
CA PHE A 260 -11.73 -19.57 4.15
C PHE A 260 -12.01 -19.94 5.62
N GLY A 261 -12.65 -21.10 5.86
CA GLY A 261 -12.54 -21.81 7.15
C GLY A 261 -13.74 -21.79 8.12
N ALA A 262 -14.97 -21.54 7.68
CA ALA A 262 -16.16 -21.68 8.53
C ALA A 262 -16.69 -23.12 8.58
N ASN A 263 -15.99 -24.03 9.28
CA ASN A 263 -16.52 -25.35 9.61
C ASN A 263 -17.57 -25.27 10.74
N SER A 264 -18.82 -24.96 10.38
CA SER A 264 -19.96 -25.18 11.28
C SER A 264 -20.24 -26.68 11.40
N ARG A 265 -19.84 -27.30 12.53
CA ARG A 265 -20.29 -28.65 12.87
C ARG A 265 -21.81 -28.65 13.00
N PRO A 266 -22.56 -29.53 12.32
CA PRO A 266 -23.98 -29.71 12.62
C PRO A 266 -24.11 -30.41 13.99
N ILE A 267 -24.74 -29.73 14.95
CA ILE A 267 -25.19 -30.35 16.19
C ILE A 267 -26.44 -31.15 15.84
N ASN A 268 -26.28 -32.47 15.66
CA ASN A 268 -27.40 -33.33 15.31
C ASN A 268 -28.13 -33.77 16.59
N SER A 269 -29.15 -33.00 16.99
CA SER A 269 -30.08 -33.41 18.04
C SER A 269 -31.16 -34.31 17.44
N ASN A 270 -31.00 -35.64 17.57
CA ASN A 270 -32.06 -36.64 17.70
C ASN A 270 -31.48 -38.06 17.63
N ASN A 271 -31.38 -38.73 18.79
CA ASN A 271 -32.16 -39.94 19.04
C ASN A 271 -31.93 -40.47 20.46
N ALA A 272 -33.02 -40.71 21.17
CA ALA A 272 -33.03 -41.57 22.35
C ALA A 272 -33.51 -42.97 21.94
N ARG A 273 -32.76 -44.01 22.35
CA ARG A 273 -33.16 -45.43 22.55
C ARG A 273 -31.91 -46.21 22.96
N THR A 274 -31.75 -46.58 24.24
CA THR A 274 -32.19 -47.83 24.94
C THR A 274 -31.18 -48.97 24.83
N THR A 275 -31.01 -49.72 25.95
CA THR A 275 -30.39 -51.06 26.12
C THR A 275 -28.89 -51.20 25.73
N GLU A 276 -28.03 -52.00 26.39
CA GLU A 276 -28.09 -52.77 27.64
C GLU A 276 -26.66 -53.13 28.10
N GLU A 277 -26.56 -53.71 29.30
CA GLU A 277 -25.47 -54.42 29.99
C GLU A 277 -24.17 -54.82 29.22
N ALA A 278 -23.02 -54.49 29.80
CA ALA A 278 -21.97 -55.45 30.28
C ALA A 278 -20.85 -54.72 31.04
#